data_AF-A0A545T5L1-F1
#
_entry.id   AF-A0A545T5L1-F1
#
_cell.length_a   1.000
_cell.length_b   1.000
_cell.length_c   1.000
_cell.angle_alpha   90.00
_cell.angle_beta   90.00
_cell.angle_gamma   90.00
#
_symmetry.space_group_name_H-M   'P 1'
#
loop_
_entity.id
_entity.type
_entity.pdbx_description
1 polymer ?
#
loop_
_entity_poly.entity_id
_entity_poly.type
_entity_poly.pdbx_seq_one_letter_code
_entity_poly.pdbx_strand_id
1 'polypeptide(L)'
;MTAFNSASRQSRSWLSPSPARAVAGRPRSKPHVRAAVVTAGLIAALALAGCASDSGESEPAAPALGTIGGAAAGGVLGSTIGKGKGQLAAIVGGAILGGVIGNQVVDRPVEERKSKERETSRDREMERQLELERQRDARAEDARDRDVQRQLDFDRQSTLQEEELRRELRERELFEQWKSQRVGGAPLVAAPDIQAAQRLLVALGHYQGPIDGIQGGGTRAATRAFQQIKGLPQNGVLTEDLVNLMRASL
;
A
#
# COMPACT_ATOMS: atom_id res chain seq x y z
N MET A 1 -63.25 -9.07 -5.92
CA MET A 1 -63.50 -7.94 -5.00
C MET A 1 -62.50 -8.11 -3.86
N THR A 2 -61.53 -7.25 -3.56
CA THR A 2 -61.23 -5.88 -4.01
C THR A 2 -59.77 -5.61 -3.59
N ALA A 3 -59.06 -4.82 -4.39
CA ALA A 3 -57.68 -4.39 -4.18
C ALA A 3 -57.55 -3.27 -3.13
N PHE A 4 -56.36 -3.17 -2.51
CA PHE A 4 -55.82 -1.98 -1.82
C PHE A 4 -54.31 -2.28 -1.64
N ASN A 5 -53.35 -1.81 -2.44
CA ASN A 5 -52.93 -0.45 -2.82
C ASN A 5 -52.81 0.54 -1.65
N SER A 6 -51.60 0.68 -1.09
CA SER A 6 -51.04 2.00 -0.75
C SER A 6 -49.58 1.92 -0.31
N ALA A 7 -48.79 2.87 -0.83
CA ALA A 7 -47.70 3.59 -0.14
C ALA A 7 -46.47 2.78 0.34
N SER A 8 -45.22 3.15 0.08
CA SER A 8 -44.68 4.49 -0.15
C SER A 8 -43.32 4.37 -0.84
N ARG A 9 -43.19 5.10 -1.95
CA ARG A 9 -41.95 5.36 -2.67
C ARG A 9 -41.64 6.83 -2.44
N GLN A 10 -40.71 7.15 -1.55
CA GLN A 10 -40.15 8.50 -1.35
C GLN A 10 -38.71 8.33 -0.86
N SER A 11 -37.75 8.49 -1.77
CA SER A 11 -36.96 9.72 -1.95
C SER A 11 -35.89 9.90 -0.88
N ARG A 12 -34.78 9.15 -1.00
CA ARG A 12 -33.51 9.51 -0.40
C ARG A 12 -32.76 10.40 -1.38
N SER A 13 -33.03 11.69 -1.31
CA SER A 13 -32.23 12.74 -1.95
C SER A 13 -30.88 12.81 -1.24
N TRP A 14 -29.82 12.56 -2.01
CA TRP A 14 -28.45 12.82 -1.60
C TRP A 14 -28.25 14.33 -1.47
N LEU A 15 -28.24 14.85 -0.25
CA LEU A 15 -27.69 16.17 0.05
C LEU A 15 -26.47 15.99 0.96
N SER A 16 -25.29 16.12 0.38
CA SER A 16 -24.06 16.44 1.11
C SER A 16 -23.31 17.54 0.35
N PRO A 17 -23.50 18.82 0.70
CA PRO A 17 -22.54 19.84 0.30
C PRO A 17 -21.30 19.74 1.19
N SER A 18 -20.14 19.68 0.53
CA SER A 18 -18.80 19.63 1.11
C SER A 18 -18.51 20.80 2.05
N PRO A 19 -17.69 20.63 3.11
CA PRO A 19 -17.21 21.77 3.89
C PRO A 19 -16.18 22.57 3.08
N ALA A 20 -16.51 23.82 2.80
CA ALA A 20 -15.58 24.81 2.25
C ALA A 20 -14.40 24.99 3.21
N ARG A 21 -13.20 24.67 2.73
CA ARG A 21 -11.94 24.85 3.45
C ARG A 21 -11.57 26.34 3.41
N ALA A 22 -11.83 27.03 4.53
CA ALA A 22 -11.37 28.40 4.71
C ALA A 22 -9.84 28.46 4.71
N VAL A 23 -9.26 29.03 3.64
CA VAL A 23 -7.85 29.40 3.57
C VAL A 23 -7.68 30.70 4.36
N ALA A 24 -7.28 30.59 5.62
CA ALA A 24 -6.83 31.72 6.42
C ALA A 24 -5.45 32.17 5.91
N GLY A 25 -5.35 33.43 5.47
CA GLY A 25 -4.12 34.03 4.99
C GLY A 25 -3.05 34.11 6.08
N ARG A 26 -1.83 33.68 5.76
CA ARG A 26 -0.64 33.93 6.58
C ARG A 26 -0.23 35.40 6.42
N PRO A 27 0.04 36.14 7.52
CA PRO A 27 0.62 37.47 7.41
C PRO A 27 2.05 37.39 6.86
N ARG A 28 2.33 38.23 5.85
CA ARG A 28 3.66 38.48 5.28
C ARG A 28 4.58 39.05 6.36
N SER A 29 5.57 38.27 6.81
CA SER A 29 6.69 38.79 7.61
C SER A 29 7.80 39.33 6.69
N LYS A 30 8.30 40.53 7.03
CA LYS A 30 9.35 41.27 6.30
C LYS A 30 10.75 40.63 6.48
N PRO A 31 11.69 40.85 5.54
CA PRO A 31 12.89 40.02 5.38
C PRO A 31 14.06 40.37 6.30
N HIS A 32 14.64 39.32 6.87
CA HIS A 32 16.07 38.95 6.95
C HIS A 32 17.14 40.05 7.05
N VAL A 33 17.41 40.52 8.27
CA VAL A 33 18.75 41.07 8.64
C VAL A 33 19.38 40.32 9.82
N ARG A 34 18.57 39.65 10.65
CA ARG A 34 19.09 38.89 11.82
C ARG A 34 19.46 37.43 11.54
N ALA A 35 19.10 36.89 10.37
CA ALA A 35 19.37 35.50 10.01
C ALA A 35 20.73 35.26 9.32
N ALA A 36 21.40 36.31 8.86
CA ALA A 36 22.66 36.18 8.11
C ALA A 36 23.92 36.01 8.98
N VAL A 37 23.84 36.28 10.29
CA VAL A 37 25.01 36.18 11.19
C VAL A 37 25.17 34.77 11.78
N VAL A 38 24.09 33.98 11.83
CA VAL A 38 24.13 32.64 12.45
C VAL A 38 24.58 31.56 11.45
N THR A 39 24.39 31.76 10.15
CA THR A 39 24.75 30.75 9.12
C THR A 39 26.22 30.78 8.71
N ALA A 40 26.97 31.86 8.96
CA ALA A 40 28.41 31.92 8.69
C ALA A 40 29.27 31.20 9.75
N GLY A 41 28.76 31.05 10.99
CA GLY A 41 29.49 30.37 12.08
C GLY A 41 29.48 28.84 11.98
N LEU A 42 28.47 28.25 11.33
CA LEU A 42 28.31 26.79 11.30
C LEU A 42 29.10 26.09 10.19
N ILE A 43 29.59 26.84 9.19
CA ILE A 43 30.35 26.28 8.05
C ILE A 43 31.87 26.30 8.31
N ALA A 44 32.36 27.16 9.21
CA ALA A 44 33.77 27.22 9.60
C ALA A 44 34.20 26.14 10.62
N ALA A 45 33.25 25.48 11.29
CA ALA A 45 33.53 24.42 12.26
C ALA A 45 33.70 23.02 11.64
N LEU A 46 33.31 22.82 10.37
CA LEU A 46 33.44 21.53 9.69
C LEU A 46 34.75 21.38 8.87
N ALA A 47 35.62 22.39 8.87
CA ALA A 47 36.83 22.39 8.04
C ALA A 47 38.16 22.12 8.79
N LEU A 48 38.14 21.88 10.10
CA LEU A 48 39.36 21.65 10.93
C LEU A 48 39.56 20.20 11.39
N ALA A 49 38.79 19.24 10.86
CA ALA A 49 38.97 17.80 11.11
C ALA A 49 39.50 17.05 9.87
N GLY A 50 40.36 17.71 9.08
CA GLY A 50 41.13 17.11 7.99
C GLY A 50 42.58 16.86 8.41
N CYS A 51 43.08 15.66 8.11
CA CYS A 51 44.34 15.05 8.52
C CYS A 51 45.60 15.93 8.55
N ALA A 52 46.41 15.76 9.60
CA ALA A 52 47.88 15.82 9.54
C ALA A 52 48.49 15.03 10.72
N SER A 53 48.71 13.74 10.52
CA SER A 53 49.80 13.02 11.19
C SER A 53 50.98 13.07 10.24
N ASP A 54 52.04 13.78 10.59
CA ASP A 54 53.34 13.67 9.92
C ASP A 54 54.44 13.68 10.97
N SER A 55 55.21 12.60 10.95
CA SER A 55 56.33 12.26 11.79
C SER A 55 57.61 12.86 11.20
N GLY A 56 58.28 13.74 11.95
CA GLY A 56 59.61 14.25 11.62
C GLY A 56 60.56 14.06 12.79
N GLU A 57 61.30 12.95 12.78
CA GLU A 57 62.42 12.66 13.66
C GLU A 57 63.64 13.53 13.33
N SER A 58 64.30 14.08 14.36
CA SER A 58 65.73 14.41 14.39
C SER A 58 66.17 14.49 15.86
N GLU A 59 66.70 13.38 16.37
CA GLU A 59 67.42 13.20 17.64
C GLU A 59 68.75 14.02 17.71
N PRO A 60 69.55 13.97 18.80
CA PRO A 60 69.21 13.87 20.23
C PRO A 60 70.03 14.86 21.09
N ALA A 61 69.45 15.39 22.18
CA ALA A 61 70.25 15.74 23.37
C ALA A 61 69.40 15.79 24.65
N ALA A 62 69.61 14.78 25.50
CA ALA A 62 69.28 14.67 26.92
C ALA A 62 67.83 14.34 27.34
N PRO A 63 67.68 13.50 28.40
CA PRO A 63 66.41 12.85 28.73
C PRO A 63 65.52 13.81 29.53
N ALA A 64 64.29 13.99 29.07
CA ALA A 64 63.21 14.46 29.94
C ALA A 64 61.91 13.78 29.55
N LEU A 65 61.70 12.61 30.15
CA LEU A 65 60.41 12.00 30.39
C LEU A 65 59.41 13.07 30.89
N GLY A 66 58.33 13.25 30.14
CA GLY A 66 57.11 13.92 30.60
C GLY A 66 57.16 15.44 30.59
N THR A 67 56.00 16.06 30.33
CA THR A 67 55.68 17.51 30.45
C THR A 67 55.68 18.39 29.18
N ILE A 68 55.44 17.87 27.98
CA ILE A 68 55.19 18.74 26.80
C ILE A 68 53.83 19.49 26.87
N GLY A 69 52.93 19.15 27.80
CA GLY A 69 51.63 19.82 27.94
C GLY A 69 51.39 20.60 29.24
N GLY A 70 52.39 20.76 30.12
CA GLY A 70 52.17 21.28 31.49
C GLY A 70 52.82 22.61 31.82
N ALA A 71 53.74 23.11 30.99
CA ALA A 71 54.56 24.30 31.32
C ALA A 71 54.01 25.62 30.78
N ALA A 72 53.06 25.61 29.84
CA ALA A 72 52.58 26.83 29.20
C ALA A 72 51.60 27.67 30.06
N ALA A 73 51.07 27.12 31.17
CA ALA A 73 50.12 27.85 32.03
C ALA A 73 50.72 28.45 33.31
N GLY A 74 51.95 28.10 33.69
CA GLY A 74 52.58 28.54 34.95
C GLY A 74 53.41 29.83 34.86
N GLY A 75 53.58 30.41 33.68
CA GLY A 75 54.54 31.50 33.45
C GLY A 75 54.02 32.93 33.55
N VAL A 76 52.70 33.15 33.69
CA VAL A 76 52.11 34.48 33.46
C VAL A 76 51.82 35.28 34.74
N LEU A 77 51.99 34.69 35.93
CA LEU A 77 51.86 35.43 37.20
C LEU A 77 53.20 35.92 37.80
N GLY A 78 54.34 35.62 37.16
CA GLY A 78 55.66 36.04 37.65
C GLY A 78 56.18 37.39 37.11
N SER A 79 55.46 38.05 36.18
CA SER A 79 56.00 39.19 35.42
C SER A 79 55.63 40.57 35.95
N THR A 80 54.88 40.69 37.05
CA THR A 80 54.45 42.01 37.57
C THR A 80 55.09 42.40 38.91
N ILE A 81 55.90 41.54 39.53
CA ILE A 81 56.70 41.90 40.71
C ILE A 81 58.09 42.37 40.30
N GLY A 82 58.21 43.68 40.13
CA GLY A 82 59.45 44.44 40.30
C GLY A 82 60.40 44.48 39.09
N LYS A 83 60.64 45.68 38.56
CA LYS A 83 61.74 45.95 37.61
C LYS A 83 63.07 45.91 38.37
N GLY A 84 63.66 44.72 38.48
CA GLY A 84 64.97 44.52 39.11
C GLY A 84 65.48 43.09 38.92
N LYS A 85 66.79 42.88 39.18
CA LYS A 85 67.53 41.61 39.00
C LYS A 85 66.96 40.41 39.79
N GLY A 86 65.88 40.58 40.56
CA GLY A 86 65.16 39.53 41.28
C GLY A 86 64.08 38.79 40.49
N GLN A 87 63.67 39.28 39.31
CA GLN A 87 62.64 38.62 38.47
C GLN A 87 63.09 37.21 38.01
N LEU A 88 64.39 37.03 37.76
CA LEU A 88 64.95 35.74 37.35
C LEU A 88 64.94 34.72 38.50
N ALA A 89 65.15 35.16 39.74
CA ALA A 89 65.11 34.30 40.92
C ALA A 89 63.69 33.78 41.22
N ALA A 90 62.66 34.57 40.91
CA ALA A 90 61.27 34.16 41.06
C ALA A 90 60.85 33.08 40.03
N ILE A 91 61.32 33.19 38.78
CA ILE A 91 61.05 32.20 37.73
C ILE A 91 61.77 30.87 38.03
N VAL A 92 63.04 30.93 38.43
CA VAL A 92 63.84 29.74 38.78
C VAL A 92 63.37 29.12 40.10
N GLY A 93 63.01 29.94 41.09
CA GLY A 93 62.48 29.47 42.37
C GLY A 93 61.08 28.84 42.27
N GLY A 94 60.23 29.34 41.37
CA GLY A 94 58.90 28.78 41.12
C GLY A 94 58.93 27.38 40.51
N ALA A 95 59.96 27.06 39.71
CA ALA A 95 60.15 25.72 39.16
C ALA A 95 60.59 24.69 40.20
N ILE A 96 61.38 25.11 41.20
CA ILE A 96 61.92 24.20 42.23
C ILE A 96 60.84 23.80 43.24
N LEU A 97 59.86 24.66 43.54
CA LEU A 97 58.76 24.29 44.44
C LEU A 97 57.71 23.39 43.76
N GLY A 98 57.61 23.42 42.44
CA GLY A 98 56.67 22.57 41.68
C GLY A 98 57.21 21.19 41.29
N GLY A 99 58.50 20.91 41.50
CA GLY A 99 59.18 19.73 40.96
C GLY A 99 59.50 18.58 41.94
N VAL A 100 59.17 18.70 43.23
CA VAL A 100 59.66 17.75 44.27
C VAL A 100 58.56 17.05 45.07
N ILE A 101 57.35 16.89 44.49
CA ILE A 101 56.38 15.91 45.03
C ILE A 101 55.90 15.05 43.86
N GLY A 102 56.70 14.04 43.53
CA GLY A 102 56.34 13.07 42.51
C GLY A 102 57.37 11.96 42.33
N ASN A 103 58.08 11.55 43.40
CA ASN A 103 59.04 10.46 43.27
C ASN A 103 59.29 9.66 44.56
N GLN A 104 58.23 9.22 45.26
CA GLN A 104 58.37 8.11 46.23
C GLN A 104 57.08 7.38 46.62
N VAL A 105 56.03 7.47 45.80
CA VAL A 105 54.83 6.64 45.96
C VAL A 105 54.55 5.97 44.62
N VAL A 106 55.23 4.87 44.33
CA VAL A 106 54.66 3.85 43.44
C VAL A 106 53.86 2.92 44.31
N ASP A 107 52.70 3.45 44.67
CA ASP A 107 51.57 2.74 45.19
C ASP A 107 51.23 1.56 44.24
N ARG A 108 51.28 0.33 44.76
CA ARG A 108 50.71 -0.84 44.07
C ARG A 108 49.20 -0.76 43.72
N PRO A 109 48.39 0.26 44.08
CA PRO A 109 47.03 0.38 43.51
C PRO A 109 46.90 1.06 42.13
N VAL A 110 47.96 1.35 41.36
CA VAL A 110 47.80 1.95 40.01
C VAL A 110 47.65 0.88 38.90
N GLU A 111 48.41 -0.21 38.95
CA GLU A 111 48.28 -1.32 37.98
C GLU A 111 46.95 -2.08 38.12
N GLU A 112 46.48 -2.29 39.35
CA GLU A 112 45.16 -2.91 39.61
C GLU A 112 43.98 -2.04 39.14
N ARG A 113 44.10 -0.72 39.21
CA ARG A 113 43.07 0.19 38.66
C ARG A 113 43.04 0.12 37.14
N LYS A 114 44.22 0.07 36.50
CA LYS A 114 44.34 -0.08 35.04
C LYS A 114 43.86 -1.45 34.55
N SER A 115 44.08 -2.53 35.30
CA SER A 115 43.56 -3.86 34.92
C SER A 115 42.03 -3.93 35.04
N LYS A 116 41.45 -3.38 36.11
CA LYS A 116 39.98 -3.28 36.28
C LYS A 116 39.31 -2.39 35.23
N GLU A 117 39.94 -1.28 34.84
CA GLU A 117 39.44 -0.43 33.76
C GLU A 117 39.43 -1.14 32.40
N ARG A 118 40.44 -1.97 32.11
CA ARG A 118 40.50 -2.75 30.86
C ARG A 118 39.45 -3.86 30.82
N GLU A 119 39.21 -4.51 31.94
CA GLU A 119 38.17 -5.54 32.08
C GLU A 119 36.78 -4.94 31.90
N THR A 120 36.44 -3.88 32.64
CA THR A 120 35.16 -3.18 32.48
C THR A 120 34.95 -2.57 31.09
N SER A 121 36.02 -2.14 30.42
CA SER A 121 35.94 -1.68 29.02
C SER A 121 35.60 -2.83 28.06
N ARG A 122 36.21 -4.01 28.25
CA ARG A 122 35.90 -5.22 27.48
C ARG A 122 34.48 -5.72 27.75
N ASP A 123 34.02 -5.68 28.99
CA ASP A 123 32.66 -6.11 29.34
C ASP A 123 31.61 -5.23 28.64
N ARG A 124 31.82 -3.90 28.63
CA ARG A 124 30.93 -2.96 27.91
C ARG A 124 30.96 -3.15 26.40
N GLU A 125 32.08 -3.59 25.83
CA GLU A 125 32.16 -3.93 24.41
C GLU A 125 31.43 -5.24 24.11
N MET A 126 31.61 -6.24 24.96
CA MET A 126 30.94 -7.54 24.84
C MET A 126 29.42 -7.39 24.94
N GLU A 127 28.94 -6.59 25.88
CA GLU A 127 27.50 -6.32 26.04
C GLU A 127 26.91 -5.63 24.80
N ARG A 128 27.63 -4.65 24.24
CA ARG A 128 27.25 -4.00 22.97
C ARG A 128 27.22 -4.99 21.81
N GLN A 129 28.18 -5.92 21.75
CA GLN A 129 28.19 -6.97 20.71
C GLN A 129 27.00 -7.92 20.85
N LEU A 130 26.70 -8.39 22.06
CA LEU A 130 25.56 -9.25 22.35
C LEU A 130 24.22 -8.56 22.01
N GLU A 131 24.09 -7.28 22.31
CA GLU A 131 22.89 -6.51 21.96
C GLU A 131 22.73 -6.42 20.43
N LEU A 132 23.83 -6.16 19.70
CA LEU A 132 23.81 -6.13 18.24
C LEU A 132 23.46 -7.50 17.64
N GLU A 133 23.97 -8.60 18.19
CA GLU A 133 23.60 -9.96 17.76
C GLU A 133 22.11 -10.21 17.99
N ARG A 134 21.58 -9.91 19.18
CA ARG A 134 20.13 -10.01 19.46
C ARG A 134 19.30 -9.18 18.49
N GLN A 135 19.75 -7.96 18.15
CA GLN A 135 19.08 -7.12 17.16
C GLN A 135 19.15 -7.70 15.74
N ARG A 136 20.27 -8.35 15.37
CA ARG A 136 20.41 -9.02 14.06
C ARG A 136 19.51 -10.24 13.98
N ASP A 137 19.43 -11.03 15.04
CA ASP A 137 18.59 -12.22 15.11
C ASP A 137 17.11 -11.84 15.05
N ALA A 138 16.67 -10.83 15.81
CA ALA A 138 15.31 -10.33 15.76
C ALA A 138 14.92 -9.82 14.34
N ARG A 139 15.83 -9.10 13.66
CA ARG A 139 15.60 -8.66 12.28
C ARG A 139 15.56 -9.82 11.28
N ALA A 140 16.32 -10.89 11.52
CA ALA A 140 16.32 -12.07 10.69
C ALA A 140 15.04 -12.88 10.86
N GLU A 141 14.51 -12.97 12.08
CA GLU A 141 13.21 -13.57 12.39
C GLU A 141 12.07 -12.77 11.73
N ASP A 142 12.04 -11.45 11.90
CA ASP A 142 11.07 -10.57 11.23
C ASP A 142 11.08 -10.71 9.70
N ALA A 143 12.25 -10.96 9.12
CA ALA A 143 12.39 -11.18 7.68
C ALA A 143 11.79 -12.53 7.26
N ARG A 144 12.05 -13.60 8.03
CA ARG A 144 11.44 -14.93 7.81
C ARG A 144 9.92 -14.89 7.93
N ASP A 145 9.41 -14.18 8.94
CA ASP A 145 7.97 -14.06 9.16
C ASP A 145 7.28 -13.30 8.02
N ARG A 146 7.91 -12.26 7.48
CA ARG A 146 7.41 -11.58 6.27
C ARG A 146 7.40 -12.49 5.06
N ASP A 147 8.39 -13.36 4.91
CA ASP A 147 8.45 -14.31 3.79
C ASP A 147 7.34 -15.36 3.92
N VAL A 148 7.15 -15.91 5.11
CA VAL A 148 6.04 -16.83 5.42
C VAL A 148 4.70 -16.16 5.17
N GLN A 149 4.51 -14.93 5.64
CA GLN A 149 3.26 -14.19 5.45
C GLN A 149 2.97 -13.96 3.96
N ARG A 150 3.98 -13.57 3.18
CA ARG A 150 3.83 -13.41 1.71
C ARG A 150 3.42 -14.71 1.03
N GLN A 151 3.97 -15.84 1.46
CA GLN A 151 3.61 -17.14 0.92
C GLN A 151 2.18 -17.54 1.29
N LEU A 152 1.78 -17.35 2.56
CA LEU A 152 0.41 -17.60 3.01
C LEU A 152 -0.61 -16.72 2.27
N ASP A 153 -0.28 -15.46 2.01
CA ASP A 153 -1.15 -14.55 1.26
C ASP A 153 -1.28 -14.98 -0.21
N PHE A 154 -0.19 -15.43 -0.83
CA PHE A 154 -0.23 -16.01 -2.18
C PHE A 154 -1.09 -17.27 -2.25
N ASP A 155 -0.92 -18.20 -1.29
CA ASP A 155 -1.71 -19.42 -1.22
C ASP A 155 -3.20 -19.11 -1.02
N ARG A 156 -3.51 -18.16 -0.13
CA ARG A 156 -4.89 -17.67 0.06
C ARG A 156 -5.47 -17.07 -1.22
N GLN A 157 -4.71 -16.30 -1.98
CA GLN A 157 -5.20 -15.74 -3.25
C GLN A 157 -5.43 -16.81 -4.31
N SER A 158 -4.52 -17.79 -4.42
CA SER A 158 -4.65 -18.88 -5.39
C SER A 158 -5.92 -19.71 -5.15
N THR A 159 -6.19 -20.06 -3.89
CA THR A 159 -7.40 -20.81 -3.49
C THR A 159 -8.69 -20.04 -3.77
N LEU A 160 -8.73 -18.75 -3.46
CA LEU A 160 -9.89 -17.91 -3.77
C LEU A 160 -10.15 -17.84 -5.28
N GLN A 161 -9.09 -17.76 -6.09
CA GLN A 161 -9.20 -17.73 -7.55
C GLN A 161 -9.74 -19.05 -8.11
N GLU A 162 -9.33 -20.19 -7.56
CA GLU A 162 -9.89 -21.49 -7.93
C GLU A 162 -11.37 -21.62 -7.54
N GLU A 163 -11.77 -21.12 -6.37
CA GLU A 163 -13.16 -21.13 -5.96
C GLU A 163 -14.05 -20.28 -6.87
N GLU A 164 -13.56 -19.10 -7.26
CA GLU A 164 -14.28 -18.21 -8.18
C GLU A 164 -14.43 -18.85 -9.56
N LEU A 165 -13.36 -19.43 -10.11
CA LEU A 165 -13.40 -20.16 -11.37
C LEU A 165 -14.39 -21.34 -11.29
N ARG A 166 -14.40 -22.08 -10.18
CA ARG A 166 -15.36 -23.17 -9.97
C ARG A 166 -16.81 -22.69 -9.90
N ARG A 167 -17.07 -21.50 -9.35
CA ARG A 167 -18.42 -20.90 -9.35
C ARG A 167 -18.84 -20.54 -10.76
N GLU A 168 -17.97 -19.89 -11.54
CA GLU A 168 -18.27 -19.54 -12.93
C GLU A 168 -18.56 -20.78 -13.78
N LEU A 169 -17.76 -21.83 -13.64
CA LEU A 169 -17.98 -23.09 -14.36
C LEU A 169 -19.33 -23.71 -13.97
N ARG A 170 -19.66 -23.74 -12.68
CA ARG A 170 -20.95 -24.24 -12.20
C ARG A 170 -22.12 -23.44 -12.76
N GLU A 171 -22.00 -22.11 -12.85
CA GLU A 171 -23.03 -21.26 -13.46
C GLU A 171 -23.18 -21.51 -14.95
N ARG A 172 -22.08 -21.69 -15.68
CA ARG A 172 -22.11 -22.05 -17.11
C ARG A 172 -22.79 -23.40 -17.32
N GLU A 173 -22.44 -24.41 -16.52
CA GLU A 173 -23.08 -25.72 -16.55
C GLU A 173 -24.55 -25.65 -16.21
N LEU A 174 -24.94 -24.87 -15.19
CA LEU A 174 -26.33 -24.63 -14.83
C LEU A 174 -27.07 -23.93 -15.97
N PHE A 175 -26.43 -23.01 -16.68
CA PHE A 175 -27.01 -22.35 -17.85
C PHE A 175 -27.18 -23.32 -19.03
N GLU A 176 -26.19 -24.19 -19.29
CA GLU A 176 -26.29 -25.24 -20.31
C GLU A 176 -27.36 -26.27 -19.95
N GLN A 177 -27.43 -26.70 -18.70
CA GLN A 177 -28.46 -27.59 -18.20
C GLN A 177 -29.84 -26.93 -18.27
N TRP A 178 -29.93 -25.66 -17.88
CA TRP A 178 -31.11 -24.85 -18.01
C TRP A 178 -31.56 -24.76 -19.48
N LYS A 179 -30.63 -24.50 -20.42
CA LYS A 179 -30.91 -24.54 -21.86
C LYS A 179 -31.37 -25.93 -22.27
N SER A 180 -30.72 -27.01 -21.86
CA SER A 180 -31.15 -28.37 -22.19
C SER A 180 -32.57 -28.65 -21.68
N GLN A 181 -32.93 -28.17 -20.49
CA GLN A 181 -34.28 -28.33 -19.93
C GLN A 181 -35.31 -27.44 -20.62
N ARG A 182 -35.01 -26.16 -20.93
CA ARG A 182 -35.96 -25.26 -21.62
C ARG A 182 -36.01 -25.46 -23.14
N VAL A 183 -34.95 -25.96 -23.78
CA VAL A 183 -34.93 -26.33 -25.20
C VAL A 183 -35.51 -27.75 -25.42
N GLY A 184 -35.63 -28.56 -24.35
CA GLY A 184 -36.41 -29.80 -24.34
C GLY A 184 -37.81 -29.71 -23.70
N GLY A 185 -38.22 -28.52 -23.23
CA GLY A 185 -39.29 -28.43 -22.23
C GLY A 185 -40.01 -27.08 -22.19
N ALA A 186 -40.45 -26.61 -23.34
CA ALA A 186 -41.73 -25.92 -23.50
C ALA A 186 -42.07 -25.95 -24.99
N PRO A 187 -43.19 -26.56 -25.43
CA PRO A 187 -43.76 -26.15 -26.69
C PRO A 187 -44.16 -24.68 -26.50
N LEU A 188 -43.27 -23.75 -26.86
CA LEU A 188 -43.73 -22.52 -27.48
C LEU A 188 -44.58 -23.04 -28.62
N VAL A 189 -45.92 -23.05 -28.46
CA VAL A 189 -46.89 -23.58 -29.43
C VAL A 189 -46.26 -23.43 -30.81
N ALA A 190 -45.80 -24.55 -31.40
CA ALA A 190 -44.98 -24.48 -32.60
C ALA A 190 -45.75 -23.58 -33.55
N ALA A 191 -45.15 -22.44 -33.94
CA ALA A 191 -45.89 -21.46 -34.71
C ALA A 191 -46.42 -22.22 -35.93
N PRO A 192 -47.75 -22.31 -36.10
CA PRO A 192 -48.31 -23.20 -37.11
C PRO A 192 -47.72 -22.84 -38.46
N ASP A 193 -47.35 -23.85 -39.25
CA ASP A 193 -46.81 -23.64 -40.58
C ASP A 193 -47.82 -22.81 -41.41
N ILE A 194 -47.53 -21.51 -41.56
CA ILE A 194 -48.43 -20.54 -42.17
C ILE A 194 -48.64 -20.88 -43.64
N GLN A 195 -47.60 -21.40 -44.33
CA GLN A 195 -47.72 -21.80 -45.72
C GLN A 195 -48.61 -23.03 -45.87
N ALA A 196 -48.45 -24.02 -44.97
CA ALA A 196 -49.33 -25.18 -44.95
C ALA A 196 -50.78 -24.75 -44.68
N ALA A 197 -51.02 -23.85 -43.73
CA ALA A 197 -52.35 -23.34 -43.44
C ALA A 197 -52.96 -22.54 -44.60
N GLN A 198 -52.19 -21.68 -45.27
CA GLN A 198 -52.65 -20.97 -46.46
C GLN A 198 -53.06 -21.95 -47.56
N ARG A 199 -52.28 -23.02 -47.82
CA ARG A 199 -52.66 -24.07 -48.79
C ARG A 199 -53.97 -24.75 -48.42
N LEU A 200 -54.16 -25.11 -47.16
CA LEU A 200 -55.39 -25.73 -46.67
C LEU A 200 -56.58 -24.78 -46.81
N LEU A 201 -56.41 -23.50 -46.49
CA LEU A 201 -57.47 -22.49 -46.64
C LEU A 201 -57.83 -22.23 -48.11
N VAL A 202 -56.87 -22.33 -49.04
CA VAL A 202 -57.16 -22.31 -50.50
C VAL A 202 -57.99 -23.53 -50.87
N ALA A 203 -57.58 -24.73 -50.44
CA ALA A 203 -58.27 -25.97 -50.76
C ALA A 203 -59.70 -26.02 -50.20
N LEU A 204 -59.93 -25.41 -49.04
CA LEU A 204 -61.25 -25.24 -48.42
C LEU A 204 -62.07 -24.07 -49.04
N GLY A 205 -61.51 -23.31 -49.99
CA GLY A 205 -62.19 -22.21 -50.67
C GLY A 205 -62.33 -20.92 -49.85
N HIS A 206 -61.60 -20.78 -48.74
CA HIS A 206 -61.67 -19.61 -47.85
C HIS A 206 -60.58 -18.56 -48.11
N TYR A 207 -59.52 -18.91 -48.86
CA TYR A 207 -58.39 -18.02 -49.14
C TYR A 207 -58.11 -17.93 -50.64
N GLN A 208 -57.92 -16.70 -51.14
CA GLN A 208 -57.67 -16.39 -52.56
C GLN A 208 -56.35 -15.62 -52.75
N GLY A 209 -55.54 -15.47 -51.69
CA GLY A 209 -54.28 -14.74 -51.71
C GLY A 209 -53.06 -15.63 -52.01
N PRO A 210 -51.87 -15.03 -52.11
CA PRO A 210 -50.63 -15.77 -52.34
C PRO A 210 -50.24 -16.62 -51.13
N ILE A 211 -49.69 -17.81 -51.36
CA ILE A 211 -49.09 -18.67 -50.33
C ILE A 211 -47.66 -18.19 -50.10
N ASP A 212 -47.50 -17.14 -49.32
CA ASP A 212 -46.23 -16.45 -49.04
C ASP A 212 -45.67 -16.79 -47.64
N GLY A 213 -46.43 -17.51 -46.81
CA GLY A 213 -46.08 -17.78 -45.42
C GLY A 213 -46.24 -16.58 -44.50
N ILE A 214 -46.88 -15.51 -44.97
CA ILE A 214 -47.13 -14.29 -44.20
C ILE A 214 -48.58 -14.29 -43.73
N GLN A 215 -48.79 -14.15 -42.42
CA GLN A 215 -50.13 -14.05 -41.86
C GLN A 215 -50.69 -12.61 -42.03
N GLY A 216 -50.91 -12.20 -43.28
CA GLY A 216 -51.48 -10.91 -43.65
C GLY A 216 -52.97 -10.77 -43.38
N GLY A 217 -53.56 -9.64 -43.77
CA GLY A 217 -54.99 -9.37 -43.60
C GLY A 217 -55.89 -10.41 -44.28
N GLY A 218 -55.52 -10.86 -45.48
CA GLY A 218 -56.24 -11.91 -46.21
C GLY A 218 -56.20 -13.27 -45.49
N THR A 219 -55.03 -13.68 -44.99
CA THR A 219 -54.87 -14.95 -44.26
C THR A 219 -55.73 -14.94 -43.00
N ARG A 220 -55.71 -13.84 -42.23
CA ARG A 220 -56.56 -13.70 -41.02
C ARG A 220 -58.05 -13.70 -41.33
N ALA A 221 -58.48 -13.08 -42.43
CA ALA A 221 -59.88 -13.09 -42.85
C ALA A 221 -60.34 -14.51 -43.20
N ALA A 222 -59.54 -15.26 -43.96
CA ALA A 222 -59.80 -16.65 -44.29
C ALA A 222 -59.83 -17.54 -43.04
N THR A 223 -58.91 -17.34 -42.09
CA THR A 223 -58.91 -18.04 -40.80
C THR A 223 -60.21 -17.81 -40.03
N ARG A 224 -60.70 -16.56 -39.96
CA ARG A 224 -61.97 -16.25 -39.28
C ARG A 224 -63.17 -16.90 -39.95
N ALA A 225 -63.21 -16.92 -41.29
CA ALA A 225 -64.27 -17.59 -42.04
C ALA A 225 -64.31 -19.09 -41.72
N PHE A 226 -63.15 -19.74 -41.67
CA PHE A 226 -63.06 -21.15 -41.28
C PHE A 226 -63.47 -21.37 -39.81
N GLN A 227 -63.00 -20.53 -38.89
CA GLN A 227 -63.40 -20.57 -37.48
C GLN A 227 -64.91 -20.42 -37.31
N GLN A 228 -65.54 -19.52 -38.09
CA GLN A 228 -66.99 -19.33 -38.08
C GLN A 228 -67.75 -20.59 -38.45
N ILE A 229 -67.33 -21.28 -39.52
CA ILE A 229 -67.98 -22.51 -40.00
C ILE A 229 -67.83 -23.65 -38.98
N LYS A 230 -66.71 -23.69 -38.26
CA LYS A 230 -66.45 -24.68 -37.21
C LYS A 230 -67.02 -24.31 -35.84
N GLY A 231 -67.73 -23.19 -35.71
CA GLY A 231 -68.30 -22.73 -34.44
C GLY A 231 -67.24 -22.30 -33.41
N LEU A 232 -66.03 -21.95 -33.86
CA LEU A 232 -64.91 -21.53 -33.03
C LEU A 232 -64.87 -20.00 -32.86
N PRO A 233 -64.21 -19.49 -31.80
CA PRO A 233 -63.97 -18.06 -31.64
C PRO A 233 -63.22 -17.48 -32.85
N GLN A 234 -63.80 -16.48 -33.50
CA GLN A 234 -63.29 -15.86 -34.74
C GLN A 234 -62.16 -14.84 -34.48
N ASN A 235 -61.15 -15.24 -33.72
CA ASN A 235 -60.01 -14.37 -33.38
C ASN A 235 -59.04 -14.19 -34.57
N GLY A 236 -59.14 -15.03 -35.61
CA GLY A 236 -58.25 -15.01 -36.77
C GLY A 236 -56.81 -15.40 -36.45
N VAL A 237 -56.58 -16.01 -35.28
CA VAL A 237 -55.29 -16.53 -34.86
C VAL A 237 -55.14 -17.95 -35.39
N LEU A 238 -54.05 -18.18 -36.10
CA LEU A 238 -53.69 -19.51 -36.56
C LEU A 238 -53.06 -20.24 -35.37
N THR A 239 -53.60 -21.40 -35.01
CA THR A 239 -53.04 -22.31 -34.01
C THR A 239 -52.78 -23.68 -34.65
N GLU A 240 -51.84 -24.45 -34.10
CA GLU A 240 -51.53 -25.81 -34.59
C GLU A 240 -52.80 -26.69 -34.65
N ASP A 241 -53.63 -26.63 -33.61
CA ASP A 241 -54.91 -27.35 -33.54
C ASP A 241 -55.88 -26.95 -34.67
N LEU A 242 -55.92 -25.66 -35.00
CA LEU A 242 -56.78 -25.17 -36.08
C LEU A 242 -56.29 -25.67 -37.45
N VAL A 243 -54.98 -25.73 -37.67
CA VAL A 243 -54.39 -26.28 -38.91
C VAL A 243 -54.68 -27.78 -39.03
N ASN A 244 -54.58 -28.52 -37.93
CA ASN A 244 -54.95 -29.94 -37.90
C ASN A 244 -56.45 -30.15 -38.19
N LEU A 245 -57.32 -29.28 -37.67
CA LEU A 245 -58.74 -29.30 -37.97
C LEU A 245 -59.04 -29.00 -39.45
N MET A 246 -58.32 -28.07 -40.09
CA MET A 246 -58.43 -27.82 -41.52
C MET A 246 -58.05 -29.05 -42.33
N ARG A 247 -56.95 -29.72 -41.98
CA ARG A 247 -56.49 -30.95 -42.65
C ARG A 247 -57.53 -32.08 -42.55
N ALA A 248 -58.24 -32.18 -41.42
CA ALA A 248 -59.32 -33.15 -41.24
C ALA A 248 -60.65 -32.76 -41.93
N SER A 249 -60.74 -31.54 -42.48
CA SER A 249 -61.96 -31.00 -43.11
C SER A 249 -61.91 -30.98 -44.64
N LEU A 250 -60.80 -31.44 -45.23
CA LEU A 250 -60.65 -31.69 -46.66
C LEU A 250 -61.11 -33.11 -47.00
#